data_AF-A0A645DHR4-F1
#
_entry.id   AF-A0A645DHR4-F1
#
_cell.length_a   1.000
_cell.length_b   1.000
_cell.length_c   1.000
_cell.angle_alpha   90.00
_cell.angle_beta   90.00
_cell.angle_gamma   90.00
#
_symmetry.space_group_name_H-M   'P 1'
#
loop_
_entity.id
_entity.type
_entity.pdbx_description
1 polymer ?
#
loop_
_entity_poly.entity_id
_entity_poly.type
_entity_poly.pdbx_seq_one_letter_code
_entity_poly.pdbx_strand_id
1 'polypeptide(L)'
;MEETYAILRNSESFFHKTNIHIVQCDAKVQQDTIITSTEELAQYMDNFRILGSGGTDFRPVFEYVNKLINEKAFHNLKGLIYFTDGYGTFPNGRPPYETAFIFFHEDYLDLNVPPWAMKVVLGPEDLSIYDKEK
;
A
#
# COMPACT_ATOMS: atom_id res chain seq x y z
N MET A 1 4.64 6.07 7.50
CA MET A 1 4.30 4.65 7.80
C MET A 1 3.40 4.54 9.03
N GLU A 2 3.72 5.22 10.15
CA GLU A 2 2.73 5.45 11.23
C GLU A 2 1.41 6.05 10.74
N GLU A 3 1.41 6.79 9.62
CA GLU A 3 0.20 7.36 9.02
C GLU A 3 -0.81 6.31 8.51
N THR A 4 -0.33 5.22 7.90
CA THR A 4 -1.19 4.12 7.45
C THR A 4 -1.90 3.48 8.65
N TYR A 5 -1.21 3.41 9.79
CA TYR A 5 -1.75 2.86 11.03
C TYR A 5 -2.93 3.68 11.56
N ALA A 6 -2.89 5.02 11.56
CA ALA A 6 -4.06 5.81 12.01
C ALA A 6 -5.23 5.80 11.04
N ILE A 7 -4.97 5.80 9.72
CA ILE A 7 -6.05 5.66 8.72
C ILE A 7 -6.76 4.32 8.92
N LEU A 8 -5.99 3.25 9.14
CA LEU A 8 -6.56 1.94 9.46
C LEU A 8 -7.30 1.99 10.82
N ARG A 9 -6.69 2.54 11.87
CA ARG A 9 -7.21 2.59 13.26
C ARG A 9 -8.49 3.42 13.45
N ASN A 10 -8.64 4.57 12.79
CA ASN A 10 -9.84 5.43 12.90
C ASN A 10 -11.08 4.82 12.25
N SER A 11 -10.92 3.71 11.54
CA SER A 11 -12.00 2.96 10.95
C SER A 11 -12.32 1.74 11.84
N GLU A 12 -12.80 1.99 13.07
CA GLU A 12 -13.14 0.92 14.03
C GLU A 12 -14.12 -0.13 13.45
N SER A 13 -14.90 0.24 12.42
CA SER A 13 -15.77 -0.70 11.71
C SER A 13 -15.06 -1.61 10.69
N PHE A 14 -13.81 -1.33 10.29
CA PHE A 14 -13.06 -2.17 9.34
C PHE A 14 -12.53 -3.44 9.99
N PHE A 15 -12.15 -3.40 11.26
CA PHE A 15 -11.43 -4.50 11.92
C PHE A 15 -12.26 -5.69 12.34
N HIS A 16 -13.58 -5.70 12.09
CA HIS A 16 -14.34 -6.88 12.47
C HIS A 16 -13.98 -8.13 11.67
N LYS A 17 -13.39 -8.02 10.45
CA LYS A 17 -12.77 -9.13 9.66
C LYS A 17 -11.84 -8.63 8.53
N THR A 18 -10.72 -7.94 8.82
CA THR A 18 -9.77 -7.53 7.76
C THR A 18 -8.54 -8.43 7.71
N ASN A 19 -8.30 -9.07 6.57
CA ASN A 19 -7.04 -9.74 6.24
C ASN A 19 -6.21 -8.79 5.38
N ILE A 20 -5.23 -8.11 5.99
CA ILE A 20 -4.34 -7.17 5.30
C ILE A 20 -3.07 -7.91 4.95
N HIS A 21 -2.66 -7.87 3.69
CA HIS A 21 -1.34 -8.35 3.25
C HIS A 21 -0.43 -7.13 3.07
N ILE A 22 0.60 -7.02 3.91
CA ILE A 22 1.63 -5.99 3.76
C ILE A 22 2.76 -6.58 2.94
N VAL A 23 2.83 -6.16 1.68
CA VAL A 23 3.81 -6.64 0.72
C VAL A 23 4.94 -5.62 0.58
N GLN A 24 6.16 -6.03 0.89
CA GLN A 24 7.38 -5.24 0.59
C GLN A 24 8.02 -5.77 -0.69
N CYS A 25 8.46 -4.87 -1.56
CA CYS A 25 8.98 -5.20 -2.88
C CYS A 25 10.08 -4.22 -3.30
N ASP A 26 11.07 -4.72 -4.03
CA ASP A 26 12.01 -3.93 -4.84
C ASP A 26 11.80 -4.28 -6.34
N ALA A 27 12.80 -4.84 -7.04
CA ALA A 27 12.63 -5.52 -8.31
C ALA A 27 11.84 -6.85 -8.21
N LYS A 28 11.65 -7.37 -7.00
CA LYS A 28 10.81 -8.54 -6.70
C LYS A 28 10.14 -8.39 -5.33
N VAL A 29 9.08 -9.18 -5.09
CA VAL A 29 8.47 -9.28 -3.76
C VAL A 29 9.49 -9.85 -2.77
N GLN A 30 9.76 -9.11 -1.70
CA GLN A 30 10.72 -9.43 -0.65
C GLN A 30 10.03 -10.06 0.55
N GLN A 31 8.85 -9.57 0.91
CA GLN A 31 8.09 -10.05 2.06
C GLN A 31 6.59 -9.87 1.81
N ASP A 32 5.79 -10.82 2.30
CA ASP A 32 4.35 -10.69 2.49
C ASP A 32 4.04 -11.02 3.95
N THR A 33 3.40 -10.09 4.66
CA THR A 33 2.99 -10.27 6.06
C THR A 33 1.48 -10.11 6.17
N ILE A 34 0.84 -11.17 6.64
CA ILE A 34 -0.61 -11.20 6.86
C ILE A 34 -0.89 -10.62 8.24
N ILE A 35 -1.71 -9.58 8.28
CA ILE A 35 -2.19 -8.91 9.47
C ILE A 35 -3.69 -9.15 9.58
N THR A 36 -4.11 -9.76 10.68
CA THR A 36 -5.49 -10.17 10.94
C THR A 36 -6.13 -9.42 12.12
N SER A 37 -5.35 -8.60 12.82
CA SER A 37 -5.78 -7.81 13.97
C SER A 37 -5.08 -6.45 14.06
N THR A 38 -5.67 -5.53 14.83
CA THR A 38 -5.06 -4.24 15.17
C THR A 38 -3.76 -4.38 15.94
N GLU A 39 -3.67 -5.40 16.80
CA GLU A 39 -2.50 -5.66 17.62
C GLU A 39 -1.34 -6.18 16.77
N GLU A 40 -1.59 -7.10 15.84
CA GLU A 40 -0.59 -7.55 14.86
C GLU A 40 -0.11 -6.40 13.99
N LEU A 41 -1.02 -5.51 13.57
CA LEU A 41 -0.66 -4.33 12.82
C LEU A 41 0.28 -3.43 13.63
N ALA A 42 -0.08 -3.11 14.87
CA ALA A 42 0.74 -2.28 15.75
C ALA A 42 2.14 -2.88 15.96
N GLN A 43 2.22 -4.18 16.23
CA GLN A 43 3.50 -4.89 16.39
C GLN A 43 4.35 -4.89 15.11
N TYR A 44 3.71 -5.03 13.95
CA TYR A 44 4.38 -4.93 12.66
C TYR A 44 4.97 -3.54 12.46
N MET A 45 4.21 -2.50 12.79
CA MET A 45 4.64 -1.10 12.66
C MET A 45 5.81 -0.77 13.59
N ASP A 46 5.79 -1.23 14.85
CA ASP A 46 6.87 -1.00 15.83
C ASP A 46 8.22 -1.58 15.36
N ASN A 47 8.17 -2.64 14.55
CA ASN A 47 9.35 -3.33 14.02
C ASN A 47 9.58 -3.08 12.53
N PHE A 48 8.85 -2.13 11.94
CA PHE A 48 8.86 -1.92 10.50
C PHE A 48 10.26 -1.51 10.00
N ARG A 49 10.76 -2.23 9.01
CA ARG A 49 12.02 -1.93 8.32
C ARG A 49 11.78 -2.00 6.83
N ILE A 50 12.24 -1.00 6.10
CA ILE A 50 12.19 -0.99 4.64
C ILE A 50 13.25 -1.98 4.12
N LEU A 51 12.83 -2.91 3.28
CA LEU A 51 13.71 -3.86 2.59
C LEU A 51 13.82 -3.47 1.11
N GLY A 52 15.00 -3.03 0.65
CA GLY A 52 15.28 -2.70 -0.77
C GLY A 52 16.11 -1.42 -0.96
N SER A 53 16.72 -1.23 -2.14
CA SER A 53 17.64 -0.10 -2.42
C SER A 53 17.53 0.61 -3.78
N GLY A 54 16.38 0.56 -4.46
CA GLY A 54 16.05 1.48 -5.56
C GLY A 54 15.90 0.88 -6.97
N GLY A 55 15.15 1.61 -7.80
CA GLY A 55 14.71 1.25 -9.15
C GLY A 55 13.48 0.35 -9.12
N THR A 56 12.29 0.92 -9.38
CA THR A 56 11.06 0.15 -9.14
C THR A 56 10.39 -0.26 -10.45
N ASP A 57 10.26 -1.56 -10.64
CA ASP A 57 9.20 -2.09 -11.48
C ASP A 57 8.01 -2.36 -10.56
N PHE A 58 6.85 -1.75 -10.82
CA PHE A 58 5.67 -1.99 -9.99
C PHE A 58 5.00 -3.31 -10.33
N ARG A 59 5.20 -3.83 -11.56
CA ARG A 59 4.52 -5.01 -12.11
C ARG A 59 4.68 -6.29 -11.27
N PRO A 60 5.85 -6.60 -10.67
CA PRO A 60 6.02 -7.78 -9.81
C PRO A 60 5.01 -7.87 -8.66
N VAL A 61 4.60 -6.74 -8.07
CA VAL A 61 3.58 -6.73 -7.01
C VAL A 61 2.22 -7.15 -7.58
N PHE A 62 1.84 -6.64 -8.75
CA PHE A 62 0.57 -6.99 -9.39
C PHE A 62 0.55 -8.46 -9.82
N GLU A 63 1.66 -8.98 -10.34
CA GLU A 63 1.81 -10.41 -10.65
C GLU A 63 1.65 -11.27 -9.40
N TYR A 64 2.24 -10.85 -8.29
CA TYR A 64 2.13 -11.54 -7.01
C TYR A 64 0.70 -11.53 -6.45
N VAL A 65 0.02 -10.38 -6.45
CA VAL A 65 -1.38 -10.26 -6.03
C VAL A 65 -2.28 -11.11 -6.93
N ASN A 66 -2.05 -11.12 -8.25
CA ASN A 66 -2.79 -11.96 -9.18
C ASN A 66 -2.59 -13.46 -8.89
N LYS A 67 -1.38 -13.87 -8.53
CA LYS A 67 -1.09 -15.24 -8.10
C LYS A 67 -1.90 -15.59 -6.84
N LEU A 68 -1.90 -14.73 -5.82
CA LEU A 68 -2.67 -14.95 -4.59
C LEU A 68 -4.18 -15.02 -4.83
N ILE A 69 -4.72 -14.23 -5.77
CA ILE A 69 -6.12 -14.33 -6.20
C ILE A 69 -6.39 -15.71 -6.84
N ASN A 70 -5.53 -16.15 -7.77
CA ASN A 70 -5.68 -17.43 -8.45
C ASN A 70 -5.59 -18.62 -7.48
N GLU A 71 -4.76 -18.50 -6.44
CA GLU A 71 -4.62 -19.47 -5.36
C GLU A 71 -5.77 -19.40 -4.32
N LYS A 72 -6.72 -18.47 -4.50
CA LYS A 72 -7.84 -18.21 -3.59
C LYS A 72 -7.40 -17.85 -2.16
N ALA A 73 -6.22 -17.23 -2.02
CA ALA A 73 -5.74 -16.71 -0.74
C ALA A 73 -6.63 -15.57 -0.22
N PHE A 74 -7.27 -14.82 -1.12
CA PHE A 74 -8.24 -13.79 -0.77
C PHE A 74 -9.67 -14.29 -0.89
N HIS A 75 -10.45 -14.14 0.17
CA HIS A 75 -11.89 -14.41 0.14
C HIS A 75 -12.68 -13.30 -0.58
N ASN A 76 -12.22 -12.04 -0.43
CA ASN A 76 -12.85 -10.85 -1.01
C ASN A 76 -11.87 -9.67 -1.03
N LEU A 77 -10.94 -9.65 -2.00
CA LEU A 77 -9.96 -8.58 -2.13
C LEU A 77 -10.66 -7.25 -2.42
N LYS A 78 -10.50 -6.26 -1.53
CA LYS A 78 -11.13 -4.94 -1.65
C LYS A 78 -10.36 -3.98 -2.56
N GLY A 79 -9.05 -4.15 -2.64
CA GLY A 79 -8.18 -3.36 -3.49
C GLY A 79 -6.73 -3.44 -3.05
N LEU A 80 -5.88 -2.74 -3.79
CA LEU A 80 -4.45 -2.58 -3.52
C LEU A 80 -4.15 -1.10 -3.26
N ILE A 81 -3.44 -0.83 -2.16
CA ILE A 81 -2.89 0.49 -1.86
C ILE A 81 -1.37 0.40 -2.04
N TYR A 82 -0.84 1.15 -3.00
CA TYR A 82 0.57 1.12 -3.37
C TYR A 82 1.24 2.44 -2.96
N PHE A 83 2.15 2.39 -1.99
CA PHE A 83 2.93 3.54 -1.55
C PHE A 83 4.21 3.66 -2.38
N THR A 84 4.42 4.79 -3.06
CA THR A 84 5.57 4.99 -3.95
C THR A 84 5.88 6.47 -4.18
N ASP A 85 7.12 6.77 -4.57
CA ASP A 85 7.52 8.04 -5.15
C ASP A 85 7.14 8.16 -6.64
N GLY A 86 6.65 7.06 -7.23
CA GLY A 86 6.17 6.97 -8.60
C GLY A 86 7.22 6.74 -9.67
N TYR A 87 8.50 6.68 -9.30
CA TYR A 87 9.59 6.42 -10.24
C TYR A 87 9.70 4.93 -10.56
N GLY A 88 8.77 4.44 -11.38
CA GLY A 88 8.75 3.05 -11.78
C GLY A 88 7.86 2.69 -12.97
N THR A 89 7.95 1.44 -13.41
CA THR A 89 7.13 0.93 -14.52
C THR A 89 5.77 0.47 -14.01
N PHE A 90 4.71 1.15 -14.45
CA PHE A 90 3.33 0.80 -14.12
C PHE A 90 2.82 -0.41 -14.92
N PRO A 91 1.80 -1.13 -14.43
CA PRO A 91 1.13 -2.16 -15.22
C PRO A 91 0.47 -1.58 -16.47
N ASN A 92 0.61 -2.31 -17.59
CA ASN A 92 0.05 -1.91 -18.89
C ASN A 92 -1.49 -1.93 -18.92
N GLY A 93 -2.14 -2.65 -18.00
CA GLY A 93 -3.59 -2.82 -17.97
C GLY A 93 -4.15 -2.75 -16.56
N ARG A 94 -5.43 -2.37 -16.47
CA ARG A 94 -6.17 -2.31 -15.21
C ARG A 94 -6.29 -3.73 -14.62
N PRO A 95 -5.87 -3.95 -13.36
CA PRO A 95 -6.07 -5.23 -12.70
C PRO A 95 -7.56 -5.47 -12.38
N PRO A 96 -7.97 -6.71 -12.05
CA PRO A 96 -9.36 -7.03 -11.71
C PRO A 96 -9.80 -6.55 -10.30
N TYR A 97 -9.03 -5.65 -9.68
CA TYR A 97 -9.26 -5.07 -8.37
C TYR A 97 -8.94 -3.57 -8.40
N GLU A 98 -9.60 -2.80 -7.53
CA GLU A 98 -9.31 -1.38 -7.38
C GLU A 98 -7.88 -1.17 -6.89
N THR A 99 -7.22 -0.14 -7.41
CA THR A 99 -5.83 0.17 -7.06
C THR A 99 -5.67 1.67 -6.89
N ALA A 100 -5.10 2.06 -5.75
CA ALA A 100 -4.70 3.42 -5.46
C ALA A 100 -3.18 3.51 -5.30
N PHE A 101 -2.54 4.42 -6.03
CA PHE A 101 -1.16 4.83 -5.80
C PHE A 101 -1.14 6.05 -4.88
N ILE A 102 -0.39 5.94 -3.79
CA ILE A 102 -0.23 6.98 -2.77
C ILE A 102 1.17 7.57 -2.88
N PHE A 103 1.24 8.89 -3.08
CA PHE A 103 2.46 9.67 -3.28
C PHE A 103 2.67 10.66 -2.12
N PHE A 104 3.91 10.86 -1.66
CA PHE A 104 4.24 11.67 -0.47
C PHE A 104 5.00 12.98 -0.82
N HIS A 105 4.43 13.86 -1.66
CA HIS A 105 4.87 15.23 -2.04
C HIS A 105 4.17 15.68 -3.34
N GLU A 106 4.30 16.95 -3.74
CA GLU A 106 3.66 17.49 -4.95
C GLU A 106 4.54 17.46 -6.22
N ASP A 107 5.85 17.24 -6.10
CA ASP A 107 6.83 17.30 -7.23
C ASP A 107 6.70 16.17 -8.27
N TYR A 108 5.59 15.43 -8.26
CA TYR A 108 5.37 14.22 -9.06
C TYR A 108 4.52 14.46 -10.32
N LEU A 109 4.53 15.68 -10.85
CA LEU A 109 3.62 16.12 -11.91
C LEU A 109 3.85 15.40 -13.26
N ASP A 110 5.01 14.74 -13.45
CA ASP A 110 5.37 14.03 -14.69
C ASP A 110 5.38 12.50 -14.58
N LEU A 111 4.70 11.93 -13.59
CA LEU A 111 4.57 10.48 -13.50
C LEU A 111 3.53 9.96 -14.51
N ASN A 112 3.94 9.02 -15.38
CA ASN A 112 3.07 8.32 -16.33
C ASN A 112 2.13 7.31 -15.63
N VAL A 113 1.39 7.76 -14.60
CA VAL A 113 0.39 6.96 -13.90
C VAL A 113 -0.71 6.58 -14.88
N PRO A 114 -1.07 5.30 -15.01
CA PRO A 114 -2.10 4.89 -15.95
C PRO A 114 -3.47 5.53 -15.63
N PRO A 115 -4.27 5.90 -16.65
CA PRO A 115 -5.59 6.53 -16.45
C PRO A 115 -6.60 5.69 -15.66
N TRP A 116 -6.36 4.38 -15.55
CA TRP A 116 -7.23 3.46 -14.80
C TRP A 116 -6.95 3.47 -13.29
N ALA A 117 -5.81 3.99 -12.85
CA ALA A 117 -5.40 3.95 -11.46
C ALA A 117 -5.87 5.20 -10.71
N MET A 118 -6.26 5.03 -9.45
CA MET A 118 -6.52 6.17 -8.56
C MET A 118 -5.16 6.75 -8.11
N LYS A 119 -4.99 8.07 -8.25
CA LYS A 119 -3.84 8.82 -7.74
C LYS A 119 -4.26 9.58 -6.48
N VAL A 120 -3.54 9.36 -5.38
CA VAL A 120 -3.69 10.11 -4.14
C VAL A 120 -2.35 10.73 -3.80
N VAL A 121 -2.31 12.05 -3.68
CA VAL A 121 -1.12 12.79 -3.24
C VAL A 121 -1.38 13.24 -1.82
N LEU A 122 -0.47 12.88 -0.90
CA LEU A 122 -0.50 13.31 0.49
C LEU A 122 0.42 14.52 0.64
N GLY A 123 -0.16 15.66 0.99
CA GLY A 123 0.56 16.88 1.30
C GLY A 123 1.07 16.90 2.75
N PRO A 124 1.98 17.83 3.10
CA PRO A 124 2.47 17.98 4.48
C PRO A 124 1.34 18.15 5.52
N GLU A 125 0.25 18.82 5.16
CA GLU A 125 -0.93 18.99 6.00
C GLU A 125 -1.68 17.67 6.28
N ASP A 126 -1.73 16.75 5.32
CA ASP A 126 -2.35 15.43 5.49
C ASP A 126 -1.56 14.55 6.47
N LEU A 127 -0.26 14.85 6.63
CA LEU A 127 0.65 14.18 7.56
C LEU A 127 0.61 14.80 8.97
N SER A 128 0.08 16.02 9.11
CA SER A 128 0.13 16.82 10.36
C SER A 128 -0.92 16.49 11.43
N ILE A 129 -1.74 15.45 11.21
CA ILE A 129 -2.84 15.07 12.13
C ILE A 129 -2.34 14.68 13.53
N TYR A 130 -1.03 14.55 13.75
CA TYR A 130 -0.43 14.02 14.99
C TYR A 130 0.11 15.03 15.99
N ASP A 131 0.13 16.34 15.71
CA ASP A 131 0.67 17.32 16.67
C ASP A 131 -0.37 17.89 17.66
N LYS A 132 -1.62 17.39 17.66
CA LYS A 132 -2.71 17.94 18.49
C LYS A 132 -3.03 17.22 19.80
N GLU A 133 -2.31 16.17 20.17
CA GLU A 133 -2.39 15.63 21.54
C GLU A 133 -1.04 15.79 22.25
N LYS A 134 -0.87 16.97 22.86
CA LYS A 134 0.10 17.22 23.92
C LYS A 134 -0.64 17.50 25.22
#